data_AF-Q22C79-F1
#
_entry.id   AF-Q22C79-F1
#
_cell.length_a   1.000
_cell.length_b   1.000
_cell.length_c   1.000
_cell.angle_alpha   90.00
_cell.angle_beta   90.00
_cell.angle_gamma   90.00
#
_symmetry.space_group_name_H-M   'P 1'
#
loop_
_entity.id
_entity.type
_entity.pdbx_description
1 polymer ?
#
loop_
_entity_poly.entity_id
_entity_poly.type
_entity_poly.pdbx_seq_one_letter_code
_entity_poly.pdbx_strand_id
1 'polypeptide(L)'
;MSLFLKRIICLNQNLRGLHKGIDSLLILTFQSNNRRIYQIIFNQLILFDMLYQQIKFHLNYIYKRSKLVNQLINLQVGYIKQMSQSSSSHSLEQDQEEQQDDYKMPPTIDLSNGRLKQKEEEQNKLIEGQEVVDSYENMDRLQVPEYEKNKGKEAFQKQNYQAAVKHYSKALLALQFLIKDGQIKQKEQMVKFIEDIEIPCNSNLSICNLKLKEYKQCIHFASKVIENDPNNIKCLYRRGMAHLYLNEFDDARNDFKTAYALDPNSKELQLAFEQLQS
;
A
#
# COMPACT_ATOMS: atom_id res chain seq x y z
N MET A 1 16.45 -17.25 9.33
CA MET A 1 15.80 -16.82 8.07
C MET A 1 16.77 -16.51 6.90
N SER A 2 18.00 -16.01 7.12
CA SER A 2 18.87 -15.55 6.01
C SER A 2 19.39 -16.65 5.06
N LEU A 3 19.68 -17.85 5.57
CA LEU A 3 20.14 -18.99 4.76
C LEU A 3 19.06 -19.55 3.83
N PHE A 4 17.80 -19.51 4.25
CA PHE A 4 16.67 -20.02 3.46
C PHE A 4 16.33 -19.07 2.31
N LEU A 5 16.31 -17.76 2.56
CA LEU A 5 16.15 -16.73 1.51
C LEU A 5 17.32 -16.74 0.51
N LYS A 6 18.57 -16.87 0.98
CA LYS A 6 19.74 -17.01 0.09
C LYS A 6 19.64 -18.26 -0.79
N ARG A 7 19.18 -19.39 -0.26
CA ARG A 7 18.93 -20.61 -1.05
C ARG A 7 17.81 -20.44 -2.08
N ILE A 8 16.72 -19.76 -1.74
CA ILE A 8 15.62 -19.47 -2.67
C ILE A 8 16.08 -18.54 -3.81
N ILE A 9 16.84 -17.48 -3.49
CA ILE A 9 17.37 -16.56 -4.50
C ILE A 9 18.34 -17.28 -5.45
N CYS A 10 19.22 -18.13 -4.89
CA CYS A 10 20.15 -18.95 -5.67
C CYS A 10 19.42 -19.95 -6.58
N LEU A 11 18.37 -20.61 -6.09
CA LEU A 11 17.48 -21.46 -6.89
C LEU A 11 16.83 -20.68 -8.05
N ASN A 12 16.36 -19.46 -7.79
CA ASN A 12 15.70 -18.63 -8.81
C ASN A 12 16.67 -18.12 -9.88
N GLN A 13 17.93 -17.83 -9.50
CA GLN A 13 18.99 -17.48 -10.45
C GLN A 13 19.42 -18.69 -11.31
N ASN A 14 19.56 -19.87 -10.71
CA ASN A 14 19.87 -21.11 -11.43
C ASN A 14 18.75 -21.49 -12.42
N LEU A 15 17.48 -21.29 -12.04
CA LEU A 15 16.33 -21.53 -12.93
C LEU A 15 16.31 -20.58 -14.14
N ARG A 16 16.70 -19.30 -13.97
CA ARG A 16 16.87 -18.36 -15.09
C ARG A 16 18.05 -18.72 -15.99
N GLY A 17 19.12 -19.27 -15.43
CA GLY A 17 20.25 -19.80 -16.19
C GLY A 17 19.85 -20.99 -17.07
N LEU A 18 19.03 -21.91 -16.52
CA LEU A 18 18.47 -23.03 -17.26
C LEU A 18 17.60 -22.59 -18.45
N HIS A 19 16.74 -21.59 -18.28
CA HIS A 19 15.90 -21.07 -19.37
C HIS A 19 16.73 -20.58 -20.57
N LYS A 20 17.81 -19.81 -20.31
CA LYS A 20 18.73 -19.33 -21.36
C LYS A 20 19.49 -20.46 -22.06
N GLY A 21 19.83 -21.52 -21.31
CA GLY A 21 20.46 -22.72 -21.86
C GLY A 21 19.51 -23.50 -22.78
N ILE A 22 18.22 -23.55 -22.46
CA ILE A 22 17.20 -24.22 -23.27
C ILE A 22 16.88 -23.42 -24.55
N ASP A 23 16.84 -22.09 -24.47
CA ASP A 23 16.70 -21.22 -25.65
C ASP A 23 17.84 -21.46 -26.67
N SER A 24 19.06 -21.70 -26.17
CA SER A 24 20.23 -22.03 -27.00
C SER A 24 20.14 -23.43 -27.64
N LEU A 25 19.59 -24.42 -26.92
CA LEU A 25 19.35 -25.78 -27.42
C LEU A 25 18.21 -25.84 -28.46
N LEU A 26 17.17 -25.00 -28.31
CA LEU A 26 16.11 -24.82 -29.30
C LEU A 26 16.65 -24.26 -30.62
N ILE A 27 17.56 -23.30 -30.57
CA ILE A 27 18.22 -22.73 -31.75
C ILE A 27 19.09 -23.78 -32.47
N LEU A 28 19.84 -24.60 -31.72
CA LEU A 28 20.67 -25.67 -32.28
C LEU A 28 19.84 -26.84 -32.88
N THR A 29 18.67 -27.14 -32.31
CA THR A 29 17.79 -28.21 -32.81
C THR A 29 16.90 -27.78 -33.98
N PHE A 30 16.67 -26.47 -34.16
CA PHE A 30 16.04 -25.91 -35.36
C PHE A 30 16.91 -26.12 -36.61
N GLN A 31 18.24 -26.15 -36.46
CA GLN A 31 19.18 -26.39 -37.55
C GLN A 31 19.25 -27.86 -38.01
N SER A 32 18.81 -28.83 -37.20
CA SER A 32 18.96 -30.27 -37.48
C SER A 32 17.75 -30.93 -38.18
N ASN A 33 16.73 -30.15 -38.55
CA ASN A 33 15.58 -30.53 -39.40
C ASN A 33 14.77 -31.78 -38.96
N ASN A 34 14.88 -32.20 -37.69
CA ASN A 34 14.32 -33.46 -37.21
C ASN A 34 13.06 -33.24 -36.35
N ARG A 35 11.90 -33.22 -37.03
CA ARG A 35 10.60 -32.79 -36.48
C ARG A 35 10.12 -33.56 -35.23
N ARG A 36 10.50 -34.84 -35.09
CA ARG A 36 10.14 -35.66 -33.91
C ARG A 36 10.89 -35.21 -32.65
N ILE A 37 12.16 -34.83 -32.78
CA ILE A 37 12.98 -34.37 -31.65
C ILE A 37 12.46 -33.01 -31.17
N TYR A 38 12.11 -32.13 -32.10
CA TYR A 38 11.49 -30.83 -31.77
C TYR A 38 10.22 -31.00 -30.94
N GLN A 39 9.35 -31.94 -31.31
CA GLN A 39 8.08 -32.15 -30.61
C GLN A 39 8.26 -32.74 -29.21
N ILE A 40 9.28 -33.59 -29.01
CA ILE A 40 9.64 -34.11 -27.68
C ILE A 40 10.19 -32.99 -26.79
N ILE A 41 11.11 -32.17 -27.32
CA ILE A 41 11.71 -31.05 -26.57
C ILE A 41 10.64 -30.00 -26.23
N PHE A 42 9.75 -29.67 -27.16
CA PHE A 42 8.66 -28.73 -26.96
C PHE A 42 7.67 -29.20 -25.88
N ASN A 43 7.31 -30.48 -25.89
CA ASN A 43 6.44 -31.05 -24.85
C ASN A 43 7.11 -31.08 -23.48
N GLN A 44 8.42 -31.37 -23.42
CA GLN A 44 9.19 -31.31 -22.17
C GLN A 44 9.29 -29.87 -21.62
N LEU A 45 9.40 -28.88 -22.50
CA LEU A 45 9.40 -27.46 -22.15
C LEU A 45 8.08 -27.01 -21.53
N ILE A 46 6.94 -27.39 -22.11
CA ILE A 46 5.62 -27.09 -21.57
C ILE A 46 5.46 -27.70 -20.17
N LEU A 47 5.89 -28.94 -19.98
CA LEU A 47 5.85 -29.60 -18.66
C LEU A 47 6.75 -28.89 -17.64
N PHE A 48 7.91 -28.40 -18.07
CA PHE A 48 8.83 -27.67 -17.20
C PHE A 48 8.24 -26.30 -16.80
N ASP A 49 7.62 -25.57 -17.72
CA ASP A 49 6.93 -24.31 -17.45
C ASP A 49 5.75 -24.49 -16.49
N MET A 50 4.95 -25.54 -16.70
CA MET A 50 3.85 -25.90 -15.79
C MET A 50 4.35 -26.17 -14.37
N LEU A 51 5.43 -26.97 -14.23
CA LEU A 51 6.07 -27.25 -12.95
C LEU A 51 6.66 -25.99 -12.32
N TYR A 52 7.26 -25.10 -13.12
CA TYR A 52 7.81 -23.82 -12.65
C TYR A 52 6.72 -22.91 -12.08
N GLN A 53 5.57 -22.78 -12.76
CA GLN A 53 4.45 -21.98 -12.24
C GLN A 53 3.89 -22.59 -10.95
N GLN A 54 3.80 -23.91 -10.86
CA GLN A 54 3.33 -24.61 -9.66
C GLN A 54 4.28 -24.41 -8.47
N ILE A 55 5.59 -24.51 -8.69
CA ILE A 55 6.61 -24.22 -7.66
C ILE A 55 6.56 -22.76 -7.22
N LYS A 56 6.41 -21.82 -8.18
CA LYS A 56 6.29 -20.38 -7.89
C LYS A 56 5.04 -20.07 -7.04
N PHE A 57 3.91 -20.72 -7.33
CA PHE A 57 2.69 -20.60 -6.54
C PHE A 57 2.91 -21.09 -5.10
N HIS A 58 3.51 -22.28 -4.93
CA HIS A 58 3.81 -22.82 -3.60
C HIS A 58 4.82 -21.97 -2.82
N LEU A 59 5.86 -21.43 -3.46
CA LEU A 59 6.81 -20.52 -2.82
C LEU A 59 6.16 -19.22 -2.35
N ASN A 60 5.25 -18.63 -3.15
CA ASN A 60 4.49 -17.44 -2.77
C ASN A 60 3.52 -17.74 -1.62
N TYR A 61 2.86 -18.89 -1.65
CA TYR A 61 2.02 -19.36 -0.54
C TYR A 61 2.82 -19.55 0.76
N ILE A 62 4.00 -20.19 0.69
CA ILE A 62 4.90 -20.36 1.84
C ILE A 62 5.41 -19.01 2.36
N TYR A 63 5.73 -18.06 1.48
CA TYR A 63 6.15 -16.70 1.86
C TYR A 63 5.02 -15.93 2.56
N LYS A 64 3.79 -15.99 2.04
CA LYS A 64 2.62 -15.40 2.71
C LYS A 64 2.37 -16.03 4.08
N ARG A 65 2.48 -17.36 4.17
CA ARG A 65 2.31 -18.10 5.42
C ARG A 65 3.43 -17.80 6.43
N SER A 66 4.67 -17.62 5.99
CA SER A 66 5.77 -17.24 6.88
C SER A 66 5.63 -15.81 7.39
N LYS A 67 5.10 -14.89 6.57
CA LYS A 67 4.72 -13.52 7.01
C LYS A 67 3.63 -13.57 8.08
N LEU A 68 2.59 -14.38 7.88
CA LEU A 68 1.52 -14.62 8.87
C LEU A 68 2.06 -15.22 10.17
N VAL A 69 2.95 -16.21 10.09
CA VAL A 69 3.58 -16.82 11.28
C VAL A 69 4.44 -15.81 12.03
N ASN A 70 5.22 -14.98 11.33
CA ASN A 70 5.99 -13.91 11.98
C ASN A 70 5.07 -12.84 12.60
N GLN A 71 3.92 -12.53 12.00
CA GLN A 71 2.92 -11.65 12.59
C GLN A 71 2.29 -12.25 13.86
N LEU A 72 1.97 -13.55 13.86
CA LEU A 72 1.49 -14.27 15.05
C LEU A 72 2.54 -14.32 16.16
N ILE A 73 3.81 -14.54 15.81
CA ILE A 73 4.93 -14.50 16.76
C ILE A 73 5.07 -13.08 17.33
N ASN A 74 5.00 -12.04 16.50
CA ASN A 74 5.06 -10.66 16.98
C ASN A 74 3.88 -10.28 17.87
N LEU A 75 2.67 -10.78 17.57
CA LEU A 75 1.49 -10.63 18.43
C LEU A 75 1.67 -11.34 19.77
N GLN A 76 2.19 -12.57 19.77
CA GLN A 76 2.49 -13.30 21.01
C GLN A 76 3.60 -12.63 21.82
N VAL A 77 4.66 -12.15 21.18
CA VAL A 77 5.74 -11.38 21.83
C VAL A 77 5.22 -10.05 22.38
N GLY A 78 4.30 -9.38 21.69
CA GLY A 78 3.62 -8.18 22.17
C GLY A 78 2.79 -8.46 23.42
N TYR A 79 2.02 -9.55 23.42
CA TYR A 79 1.24 -9.98 24.59
C TYR A 79 2.14 -10.33 25.79
N ILE A 80 3.27 -11.01 25.55
CA ILE A 80 4.26 -11.33 26.58
C ILE A 80 4.91 -10.03 27.13
N LYS A 81 5.18 -9.04 26.26
CA LYS A 81 5.70 -7.73 26.69
C LYS A 81 4.69 -6.96 27.56
N GLN A 82 3.40 -6.99 27.23
CA GLN A 82 2.34 -6.37 28.02
C GLN A 82 2.22 -7.04 29.40
N MET A 83 2.35 -8.37 29.46
CA MET A 83 2.41 -9.13 30.71
C MET A 83 3.67 -8.83 31.53
N SER A 84 4.78 -8.43 30.90
CA SER A 84 6.01 -8.02 31.63
C SER A 84 6.02 -6.54 32.06
N GLN A 85 5.28 -5.66 31.36
CA GLN A 85 5.21 -4.22 31.64
C GLN A 85 4.28 -3.85 32.82
N SER A 86 3.47 -4.78 33.31
CA SER A 86 2.76 -4.64 34.60
C SER A 86 3.68 -4.67 35.83
N SER A 87 5.00 -4.80 35.64
CA SER A 87 6.00 -4.80 36.72
C SER A 87 7.19 -3.85 36.54
N SER A 88 7.20 -2.92 35.58
CA SER A 88 8.17 -1.81 35.58
C SER A 88 7.80 -0.69 34.60
N SER A 89 7.66 0.53 35.14
CA SER A 89 7.51 1.77 34.39
C SER A 89 8.87 2.30 33.94
N HIS A 90 9.09 2.43 32.63
CA HIS A 90 9.72 3.63 32.01
C HIS A 90 9.69 3.60 30.47
N SER A 91 9.01 4.60 29.92
CA SER A 91 9.09 5.30 28.61
C SER A 91 10.09 4.88 27.52
N LEU A 92 9.54 4.63 26.33
CA LEU A 92 10.05 5.18 25.06
C LEU A 92 8.88 5.87 24.35
N GLU A 93 8.76 7.17 24.60
CA GLU A 93 7.93 8.10 23.86
C GLU A 93 8.70 8.52 22.61
N GLN A 94 8.13 8.24 21.43
CA GLN A 94 8.20 9.05 20.21
C GLN A 94 7.19 8.43 19.23
N ASP A 95 6.43 9.29 18.52
CA ASP A 95 5.30 9.02 17.61
C ASP A 95 3.85 9.16 18.18
N GLN A 96 3.65 9.87 19.30
CA GLN A 96 2.31 10.04 19.89
C GLN A 96 1.45 11.21 19.36
N GLU A 97 1.88 12.03 18.39
CA GLU A 97 1.13 13.26 18.02
C GLU A 97 0.08 13.14 16.89
N GLU A 98 -0.44 11.95 16.57
CA GLU A 98 -1.68 11.81 15.75
C GLU A 98 -2.80 11.05 16.50
N GLN A 99 -2.69 10.99 17.82
CA GLN A 99 -3.60 10.25 18.69
C GLN A 99 -4.79 11.14 19.09
N GLN A 100 -5.97 10.93 18.49
CA GLN A 100 -7.28 10.80 19.18
C GLN A 100 -8.51 11.20 18.36
N ASP A 101 -8.40 11.90 17.23
CA ASP A 101 -9.58 12.52 16.59
C ASP A 101 -10.05 11.91 15.26
N ASP A 102 -9.41 10.83 14.80
CA ASP A 102 -9.73 10.18 13.52
C ASP A 102 -11.04 9.37 13.51
N TYR A 103 -11.51 8.95 14.69
CA TYR A 103 -12.64 8.01 14.82
C TYR A 103 -13.93 8.68 15.33
N LYS A 104 -14.12 9.99 15.16
CA LYS A 104 -15.40 10.62 15.48
C LYS A 104 -16.43 10.30 14.39
N MET A 105 -17.36 9.39 14.68
CA MET A 105 -18.57 9.22 13.86
C MET A 105 -19.33 10.56 13.80
N PRO A 106 -19.81 11.00 12.63
CA PRO A 106 -20.73 12.12 12.56
C PRO A 106 -22.00 11.77 13.34
N PRO A 107 -22.57 12.70 14.11
CA PRO A 107 -23.89 12.51 14.70
C PRO A 107 -24.92 12.28 13.56
N THR A 108 -25.70 11.20 13.68
CA THR A 108 -26.84 10.80 12.84
C THR A 108 -26.77 11.26 11.38
N ILE A 109 -26.35 10.36 10.50
CA ILE A 109 -26.31 10.59 9.05
C ILE A 109 -27.75 10.76 8.56
N ASP A 110 -28.11 12.02 8.28
CA ASP A 110 -29.37 12.35 7.63
C ASP A 110 -29.34 11.83 6.18
N LEU A 111 -29.92 10.64 6.01
CA LEU A 111 -30.08 9.94 4.73
C LEU A 111 -30.99 10.70 3.74
N SER A 112 -31.52 11.88 4.09
CA SER A 112 -32.42 12.65 3.23
C SER A 112 -31.72 13.53 2.19
N ASN A 113 -30.41 13.77 2.28
CA ASN A 113 -29.67 14.54 1.28
C ASN A 113 -29.05 13.65 0.19
N GLY A 114 -29.94 12.98 -0.55
CA GLY A 114 -29.62 12.32 -1.81
C GLY A 114 -29.20 13.32 -2.89
N ARG A 115 -28.08 13.00 -3.57
CA ARG A 115 -27.46 13.69 -4.73
C ARG A 115 -26.71 14.97 -4.41
N LEU A 116 -25.43 14.82 -4.05
CA LEU A 116 -24.44 15.83 -4.38
C LEU A 116 -24.32 15.90 -5.91
N LYS A 117 -24.75 17.04 -6.46
CA LYS A 117 -24.69 17.36 -7.88
C LYS A 117 -23.25 17.23 -8.36
N GLN A 118 -23.07 16.49 -9.45
CA GLN A 118 -21.83 16.46 -10.23
C GLN A 118 -21.50 17.88 -10.69
N LYS A 119 -20.56 18.54 -10.01
CA LYS A 119 -19.84 19.70 -10.52
C LYS A 119 -18.45 19.70 -9.90
N GLU A 120 -17.52 19.01 -10.55
CA GLU A 120 -16.09 19.20 -10.33
C GLU A 120 -15.42 19.30 -11.70
N GLU A 121 -15.57 20.48 -12.30
CA GLU A 121 -14.60 21.01 -13.23
C GLU A 121 -13.58 21.83 -12.44
N GLU A 122 -12.32 21.66 -12.81
CA GLU A 122 -11.18 22.56 -12.53
C GLU A 122 -10.67 22.66 -11.10
N GLN A 123 -9.85 21.69 -10.67
CA GLN A 123 -8.64 22.06 -9.91
C GLN A 123 -7.48 21.07 -9.99
N ASN A 124 -7.17 20.57 -11.18
CA ASN A 124 -5.85 20.00 -11.45
C ASN A 124 -5.25 20.70 -12.67
N LYS A 125 -4.69 21.90 -12.46
CA LYS A 125 -3.47 22.21 -13.22
C LYS A 125 -2.49 21.12 -12.81
N LEU A 126 -2.26 20.18 -13.72
CA LEU A 126 -1.27 19.13 -13.58
C LEU A 126 0.08 19.83 -13.45
N ILE A 127 0.51 20.15 -12.23
CA ILE A 127 1.88 20.59 -12.01
C ILE A 127 2.72 19.37 -12.35
N GLU A 128 3.54 19.48 -13.40
CA GLU A 128 4.38 18.36 -13.80
C GLU A 128 5.37 18.06 -12.67
N GLY A 129 5.64 16.77 -12.40
CA GLY A 129 6.53 16.39 -11.29
C GLY A 129 7.93 17.01 -11.41
N GLN A 130 8.35 17.35 -12.63
CA GLN A 130 9.56 18.12 -12.90
C GLN A 130 9.48 19.55 -12.34
N GLU A 131 8.39 20.29 -12.57
CA GLU A 131 8.21 21.66 -12.05
C GLU A 131 8.25 21.68 -10.51
N VAL A 132 7.73 20.63 -9.85
CA VAL A 132 7.79 20.52 -8.40
C VAL A 132 9.25 20.44 -7.92
N VAL A 133 10.05 19.57 -8.53
CA VAL A 133 11.45 19.37 -8.15
C VAL A 133 12.31 20.58 -8.51
N ASP A 134 12.12 21.14 -9.70
CA ASP A 134 12.90 22.28 -10.20
C ASP A 134 12.55 23.59 -9.47
N SER A 135 11.40 23.67 -8.77
CA SER A 135 11.08 24.80 -7.89
C SER A 135 12.01 24.92 -6.65
N TYR A 136 12.85 23.92 -6.39
CA TYR A 136 13.76 23.87 -5.25
C TYR A 136 15.24 23.87 -5.66
N GLU A 137 15.70 24.96 -6.30
CA GLU A 137 17.05 25.09 -6.89
C GLU A 137 18.23 24.76 -5.93
N ASN A 138 18.07 25.01 -4.62
CA ASN A 138 19.13 24.82 -3.61
C ASN A 138 18.92 23.58 -2.72
N MET A 139 18.02 22.67 -3.07
CA MET A 139 17.74 21.45 -2.30
C MET A 139 18.13 20.21 -3.10
N ASP A 140 18.62 19.18 -2.41
CA ASP A 140 18.80 17.87 -3.05
C ASP A 140 17.44 17.36 -3.54
N ARG A 141 17.35 16.98 -4.82
CA ARG A 141 16.13 16.50 -5.46
C ARG A 141 15.51 15.33 -4.70
N LEU A 142 16.33 14.48 -4.07
CA LEU A 142 15.88 13.36 -3.25
C LEU A 142 15.21 13.78 -1.93
N GLN A 143 15.45 15.00 -1.44
CA GLN A 143 14.86 15.54 -0.22
C GLN A 143 13.51 16.24 -0.46
N VAL A 144 13.22 16.63 -1.70
CA VAL A 144 11.98 17.35 -2.07
C VAL A 144 10.71 16.61 -1.62
N PRO A 145 10.55 15.29 -1.83
CA PRO A 145 9.34 14.58 -1.39
C PRO A 145 9.14 14.60 0.13
N GLU A 146 10.22 14.43 0.89
CA GLU A 146 10.19 14.47 2.36
C GLU A 146 9.83 15.86 2.88
N TYR A 147 10.41 16.89 2.26
CA TYR A 147 10.13 18.29 2.59
C TYR A 147 8.67 18.68 2.34
N GLU A 148 8.10 18.30 1.18
CA GLU A 148 6.69 18.55 0.88
C GLU A 148 5.75 17.75 1.80
N LYS A 149 6.10 16.52 2.17
CA LYS A 149 5.36 15.73 3.17
C LYS A 149 5.28 16.48 4.51
N ASN A 150 6.40 17.02 4.98
CA ASN A 150 6.46 17.75 6.25
C ASN A 150 5.64 19.05 6.22
N LYS A 151 5.65 19.80 5.11
CA LYS A 151 4.74 20.93 4.91
C LYS A 151 3.26 20.51 4.92
N GLY A 152 2.95 19.36 4.33
CA GLY A 152 1.61 18.77 4.39
C GLY A 152 1.18 18.49 5.82
N LYS A 153 2.09 17.97 6.66
CA LYS A 153 1.84 17.72 8.08
C LYS A 153 1.57 18.99 8.86
N GLU A 154 2.38 20.03 8.66
CA GLU A 154 2.15 21.34 9.29
C GLU A 154 0.81 21.96 8.88
N ALA A 155 0.44 21.88 7.60
CA ALA A 155 -0.83 22.37 7.10
C ALA A 155 -2.02 21.58 7.70
N PHE A 156 -1.86 20.27 7.84
CA PHE A 156 -2.86 19.40 8.47
C PHE A 156 -3.07 19.73 9.94
N GLN A 157 -1.99 19.95 10.70
CA GLN A 157 -2.06 20.38 12.11
C GLN A 157 -2.78 21.73 12.25
N LYS A 158 -2.62 22.63 11.29
CA LYS A 158 -3.35 23.91 11.20
C LYS A 158 -4.80 23.76 10.71
N GLN A 159 -5.30 22.53 10.52
CA GLN A 159 -6.62 22.19 9.96
C GLN A 159 -6.85 22.77 8.54
N ASN A 160 -5.79 23.19 7.85
CA ASN A 160 -5.88 23.64 6.47
C ASN A 160 -5.74 22.45 5.52
N TYR A 161 -6.84 21.71 5.37
CA TYR A 161 -6.87 20.47 4.59
C TYR A 161 -6.60 20.70 3.09
N GLN A 162 -7.03 21.84 2.53
CA GLN A 162 -6.76 22.17 1.11
C GLN A 162 -5.27 22.35 0.85
N ALA A 163 -4.56 23.09 1.72
CA ALA A 163 -3.11 23.23 1.63
C ALA A 163 -2.39 21.89 1.88
N ALA A 164 -2.88 21.10 2.84
CA ALA A 164 -2.32 19.77 3.12
C ALA A 164 -2.41 18.85 1.89
N VAL A 165 -3.57 18.79 1.23
CA VAL A 165 -3.76 18.01 -0.01
C VAL A 165 -2.75 18.45 -1.08
N LYS A 166 -2.57 19.76 -1.27
CA LYS A 166 -1.60 20.29 -2.25
C LYS A 166 -0.18 19.83 -1.96
N HIS A 167 0.28 19.93 -0.70
CA HIS A 167 1.63 19.54 -0.32
C HIS A 167 1.86 18.02 -0.40
N TYR A 168 0.93 17.20 0.08
CA TYR A 168 1.05 15.74 -0.07
C TYR A 168 1.01 15.29 -1.53
N SER A 169 0.20 15.94 -2.36
CA SER A 169 0.14 15.63 -3.80
C SER A 169 1.46 15.97 -4.50
N LYS A 170 2.08 17.10 -4.14
CA LYS A 170 3.41 17.48 -4.62
C LYS A 170 4.48 16.48 -4.19
N ALA A 171 4.45 15.99 -2.95
CA ALA A 171 5.38 14.97 -2.47
C ALA A 171 5.31 13.70 -3.33
N LEU A 172 4.09 13.22 -3.63
CA LEU A 172 3.88 12.05 -4.48
C LEU A 172 4.32 12.27 -5.94
N LEU A 173 4.05 13.46 -6.51
CA LEU A 173 4.46 13.81 -7.87
C LEU A 173 5.98 13.89 -7.99
N ALA A 174 6.66 14.51 -7.02
CA ALA A 174 8.11 14.58 -6.96
C ALA A 174 8.71 13.17 -6.87
N LEU A 175 8.17 12.31 -5.98
CA LEU A 175 8.61 10.93 -5.87
C LEU A 175 8.44 10.16 -7.19
N GLN A 176 7.28 10.27 -7.84
CA GLN A 176 7.01 9.61 -9.11
C GLN A 176 7.98 10.08 -10.22
N PHE A 177 8.31 11.37 -10.24
CA PHE A 177 9.30 11.92 -11.17
C PHE A 177 10.69 11.33 -10.92
N LEU A 178 11.17 11.29 -9.67
CA LEU A 178 12.50 10.75 -9.33
C LEU A 178 12.65 9.27 -9.67
N ILE A 179 11.57 8.49 -9.55
CA ILE A 179 11.52 7.09 -9.99
C ILE A 179 11.63 7.00 -11.51
N LYS A 180 10.89 7.83 -12.26
CA LYS A 180 10.88 7.84 -13.73
C LYS A 180 12.21 8.32 -14.33
N ASP A 181 12.81 9.35 -13.74
CA ASP A 181 14.12 9.91 -14.13
C ASP A 181 15.27 8.95 -13.82
N GLY A 182 14.98 7.84 -13.12
CA GLY A 182 15.95 6.80 -12.81
C GLY A 182 16.98 7.24 -11.79
N GLN A 183 16.69 8.27 -10.98
CA GLN A 183 17.55 8.64 -9.85
C GLN A 183 17.46 7.60 -8.73
N ILE A 184 16.30 6.97 -8.56
CA ILE A 184 16.09 5.87 -7.62
C ILE A 184 16.22 4.53 -8.36
N LYS A 185 17.44 3.99 -8.44
CA LYS A 185 17.73 2.73 -9.18
C LYS A 185 17.69 1.49 -8.30
N GLN A 186 18.03 1.63 -7.02
CA GLN A 186 18.14 0.50 -6.10
C GLN A 186 16.76 0.14 -5.57
N LYS A 187 16.44 -1.16 -5.58
CA LYS A 187 15.14 -1.65 -5.09
C LYS A 187 14.95 -1.36 -3.61
N GLU A 188 16.01 -1.47 -2.81
CA GLU A 188 16.00 -1.17 -1.38
C GLU A 188 15.68 0.30 -1.12
N GLN A 189 16.21 1.22 -1.95
CA GLN A 189 15.91 2.65 -1.84
C GLN A 189 14.46 2.95 -2.25
N MET A 190 13.95 2.33 -3.32
CA MET A 190 12.55 2.48 -3.72
C MET A 190 11.60 2.04 -2.61
N VAL A 191 11.85 0.89 -1.98
CA VAL A 191 11.01 0.38 -0.88
C VAL A 191 10.97 1.38 0.28
N LYS A 192 12.12 1.95 0.66
CA LYS A 192 12.17 2.99 1.70
C LYS A 192 11.32 4.21 1.35
N PHE A 193 11.42 4.72 0.13
CA PHE A 193 10.58 5.86 -0.28
C PHE A 193 9.09 5.53 -0.28
N ILE A 194 8.70 4.29 -0.63
CA ILE A 194 7.31 3.86 -0.55
C ILE A 194 6.83 3.83 0.90
N GLU A 195 7.61 3.23 1.80
CA GLU A 195 7.29 3.08 3.22
C GLU A 195 7.27 4.44 3.95
N ASP A 196 8.26 5.30 3.70
CA ASP A 196 8.47 6.55 4.43
C ASP A 196 7.68 7.74 3.87
N ILE A 197 7.30 7.69 2.58
CA ILE A 197 6.68 8.82 1.87
C ILE A 197 5.36 8.42 1.24
N GLU A 198 5.33 7.43 0.34
CA GLU A 198 4.12 7.13 -0.44
C GLU A 198 2.95 6.67 0.46
N ILE A 199 3.20 5.72 1.35
CA ILE A 199 2.16 5.19 2.25
C ILE A 199 1.65 6.29 3.21
N PRO A 200 2.50 7.04 3.94
CA PRO A 200 2.04 8.14 4.79
C PRO A 200 1.32 9.25 4.02
N CYS A 201 1.81 9.65 2.85
CA CYS A 201 1.15 10.69 2.04
C CYS A 201 -0.23 10.24 1.56
N ASN A 202 -0.37 9.01 1.05
CA ASN A 202 -1.68 8.46 0.65
C ASN A 202 -2.63 8.32 1.84
N SER A 203 -2.13 7.89 3.01
CA SER A 203 -2.92 7.86 4.25
C SER A 203 -3.39 9.27 4.61
N ASN A 204 -2.52 10.27 4.64
CA ASN A 204 -2.89 11.63 5.02
C ASN A 204 -3.79 12.31 3.99
N LEU A 205 -3.61 12.02 2.70
CA LEU A 205 -4.54 12.43 1.65
C LEU A 205 -5.93 11.83 1.84
N SER A 206 -6.04 10.56 2.24
CA SER A 206 -7.35 9.94 2.47
C SER A 206 -8.17 10.71 3.52
N ILE A 207 -7.56 11.05 4.66
CA ILE A 207 -8.26 11.81 5.70
C ILE A 207 -8.51 13.27 5.29
N CYS A 208 -7.58 13.93 4.62
CA CYS A 208 -7.81 15.30 4.15
C CYS A 208 -9.01 15.35 3.20
N ASN A 209 -9.08 14.42 2.23
CA ASN A 209 -10.19 14.34 1.30
C ASN A 209 -11.50 13.96 2.00
N LEU A 210 -11.47 13.08 3.01
CA LEU A 210 -12.64 12.78 3.84
C LEU A 210 -13.17 14.03 4.56
N LYS A 211 -12.28 14.85 5.14
CA LYS A 211 -12.63 16.10 5.82
C LYS A 211 -13.15 17.17 4.84
N LEU A 212 -12.64 17.18 3.61
CA LEU A 212 -13.10 18.05 2.52
C LEU A 212 -14.38 17.56 1.83
N LYS A 213 -14.89 16.37 2.18
CA LYS A 213 -16.04 15.70 1.54
C LYS A 213 -15.79 15.27 0.09
N GLU A 214 -14.52 15.16 -0.29
CA GLU A 214 -14.04 14.66 -1.57
C GLU A 214 -13.99 13.12 -1.54
N TYR A 215 -15.16 12.49 -1.43
CA TYR A 215 -15.25 11.06 -1.08
C TYR A 215 -14.60 10.13 -2.11
N LYS A 216 -14.70 10.44 -3.40
CA LYS A 216 -14.05 9.65 -4.47
C LYS A 216 -12.51 9.68 -4.35
N GLN A 217 -11.95 10.85 -4.05
CA GLN A 217 -10.50 10.98 -3.84
C GLN A 217 -10.07 10.26 -2.56
N CYS A 218 -10.87 10.33 -1.49
CA CYS A 218 -10.64 9.56 -0.27
C CYS A 218 -10.53 8.06 -0.57
N ILE A 219 -11.48 7.49 -1.33
CA ILE A 219 -11.47 6.07 -1.72
C ILE A 219 -10.21 5.72 -2.52
N HIS A 220 -9.83 6.57 -3.48
CA HIS A 220 -8.64 6.36 -4.30
C HIS A 220 -7.36 6.28 -3.46
N PHE A 221 -7.11 7.28 -2.62
CA PHE A 221 -5.90 7.32 -1.79
C PHE A 221 -5.89 6.26 -0.70
N ALA A 222 -7.04 5.97 -0.06
CA ALA A 222 -7.15 4.90 0.92
C ALA A 222 -6.89 3.52 0.29
N SER A 223 -7.38 3.29 -0.94
CA SER A 223 -7.16 2.03 -1.66
C SER A 223 -5.68 1.79 -1.96
N LYS A 224 -4.93 2.83 -2.35
CA LYS A 224 -3.47 2.71 -2.52
C LYS A 224 -2.74 2.27 -1.25
N VAL A 225 -3.17 2.74 -0.08
CA VAL A 225 -2.60 2.26 1.19
C VAL A 225 -2.97 0.81 1.44
N ILE A 226 -4.22 0.43 1.21
CA ILE A 226 -4.73 -0.92 1.44
C ILE A 226 -4.07 -1.95 0.48
N GLU A 227 -3.74 -1.56 -0.74
CA GLU A 227 -2.98 -2.41 -1.68
C GLU A 227 -1.60 -2.80 -1.12
N ASN A 228 -0.97 -1.91 -0.36
CA ASN A 228 0.33 -2.14 0.29
C ASN A 228 0.20 -2.81 1.66
N ASP A 229 -0.76 -2.33 2.47
CA ASP A 229 -1.09 -2.82 3.81
C ASP A 229 -2.59 -3.10 3.93
N PRO A 230 -3.03 -4.33 3.60
CA PRO A 230 -4.45 -4.70 3.66
C PRO A 230 -5.06 -4.65 5.06
N ASN A 231 -4.22 -4.59 6.10
CA ASN A 231 -4.67 -4.58 7.49
C ASN A 231 -4.68 -3.16 8.09
N ASN A 232 -4.55 -2.13 7.26
CA ASN A 232 -4.55 -0.75 7.72
C ASN A 232 -5.97 -0.31 8.15
N ILE A 233 -6.27 -0.47 9.43
CA ILE A 233 -7.59 -0.17 10.01
C ILE A 233 -8.02 1.27 9.74
N LYS A 234 -7.10 2.24 9.80
CA LYS A 234 -7.39 3.66 9.53
C LYS A 234 -7.90 3.86 8.11
N CYS A 235 -7.21 3.29 7.12
CA CYS A 235 -7.59 3.46 5.72
C CYS A 235 -8.85 2.66 5.37
N LEU A 236 -9.04 1.47 5.94
CA LEU A 236 -10.28 0.70 5.81
C LEU A 236 -11.48 1.50 6.36
N TYR A 237 -11.34 2.09 7.54
CA TYR A 237 -12.38 2.91 8.13
C TYR A 237 -12.70 4.14 7.28
N ARG A 238 -11.67 4.90 6.86
CA ARG A 238 -11.84 6.11 6.05
C ARG A 238 -12.48 5.80 4.69
N ARG A 239 -12.09 4.69 4.05
CA ARG A 239 -12.68 4.23 2.79
C ARG A 239 -14.14 3.79 2.98
N GLY A 240 -14.42 3.01 4.02
CA GLY A 240 -15.78 2.62 4.37
C GLY A 240 -16.70 3.82 4.64
N MET A 241 -16.19 4.84 5.35
CA MET A 241 -16.91 6.11 5.57
C MET A 241 -17.20 6.83 4.25
N ALA A 242 -16.22 6.92 3.35
CA ALA A 242 -16.42 7.56 2.05
C ALA A 242 -17.43 6.81 1.17
N HIS A 243 -17.40 5.48 1.13
CA HIS A 243 -18.41 4.65 0.47
C HIS A 243 -19.80 4.88 1.07
N LEU A 244 -19.90 4.96 2.39
CA LEU A 244 -21.17 5.22 3.08
C LEU A 244 -21.76 6.58 2.66
N TYR A 245 -20.95 7.64 2.58
CA TYR A 245 -21.41 8.96 2.11
C TYR A 245 -21.80 8.99 0.62
N LEU A 246 -21.26 8.07 -0.19
CA LEU A 246 -21.63 7.89 -1.59
C LEU A 246 -22.85 6.95 -1.77
N ASN A 247 -23.42 6.42 -0.69
CA ASN A 247 -24.46 5.39 -0.69
C ASN A 247 -24.03 4.04 -1.30
N GLU A 248 -22.73 3.75 -1.27
CA GLU A 248 -22.13 2.49 -1.70
C GLU A 248 -22.08 1.51 -0.51
N PHE A 249 -23.27 1.10 -0.05
CA PHE A 249 -23.43 0.41 1.24
C PHE A 249 -22.74 -0.96 1.32
N ASP A 250 -22.70 -1.72 0.22
CA ASP A 250 -22.05 -3.04 0.21
C ASP A 250 -20.53 -2.93 0.38
N ASP A 251 -19.91 -1.96 -0.30
CA ASP A 251 -18.47 -1.69 -0.18
C ASP A 251 -18.12 -1.16 1.21
N ALA A 252 -18.93 -0.23 1.74
CA ALA A 252 -18.78 0.26 3.11
C ALA A 252 -18.87 -0.86 4.14
N ARG A 253 -19.83 -1.79 3.99
CA ARG A 253 -20.00 -2.94 4.88
C ARG A 253 -18.80 -3.87 4.83
N ASN A 254 -18.24 -4.13 3.66
CA ASN A 254 -17.04 -4.97 3.51
C ASN A 254 -15.83 -4.36 4.22
N ASP A 255 -15.62 -3.05 4.07
CA ASP A 255 -14.53 -2.32 4.72
C ASP A 255 -14.67 -2.31 6.24
N PHE A 256 -15.86 -1.98 6.77
CA PHE A 256 -16.08 -1.98 8.22
C PHE A 256 -16.01 -3.38 8.83
N LYS A 257 -16.52 -4.40 8.13
CA LYS A 257 -16.38 -5.80 8.57
C LYS A 257 -14.91 -6.20 8.69
N THR A 258 -14.10 -5.83 7.70
CA THR A 258 -12.67 -6.15 7.68
C THR A 258 -11.94 -5.39 8.79
N ALA A 259 -12.23 -4.10 8.95
CA ALA A 259 -11.66 -3.29 10.02
C ALA A 259 -12.04 -3.82 11.42
N TYR A 260 -13.31 -4.17 11.65
CA TYR A 260 -13.79 -4.72 12.92
C TYR A 260 -13.18 -6.09 13.23
N ALA A 261 -12.95 -6.94 12.22
CA ALA A 261 -12.26 -8.21 12.42
C ALA A 261 -10.79 -8.03 12.87
N LEU A 262 -10.17 -6.89 12.54
CA LEU A 262 -8.80 -6.55 12.93
C LEU A 262 -8.73 -5.87 14.31
N ASP A 263 -9.73 -5.06 14.66
CA ASP A 263 -9.87 -4.48 16.00
C ASP A 263 -11.32 -4.60 16.52
N PRO A 264 -11.66 -5.75 17.14
CA PRO A 264 -13.01 -5.98 17.67
C PRO A 264 -13.36 -5.11 18.89
N ASN A 265 -12.38 -4.45 19.51
CA ASN A 265 -12.60 -3.66 20.73
C ASN A 265 -12.92 -2.20 20.41
N SER A 266 -12.79 -1.76 19.16
CA SER A 266 -13.17 -0.41 18.75
C SER A 266 -14.69 -0.28 18.69
N LYS A 267 -15.23 0.56 19.58
CA LYS A 267 -16.66 0.89 19.64
C LYS A 267 -17.12 1.56 18.35
N GLU A 268 -16.26 2.34 17.73
CA GLU A 268 -16.55 3.09 16.51
C GLU A 268 -16.71 2.18 15.30
N LEU A 269 -15.87 1.14 15.19
CA LEU A 269 -16.00 0.11 14.17
C LEU A 269 -17.23 -0.77 14.40
N GLN A 270 -17.53 -1.08 15.66
CA GLN A 270 -18.74 -1.80 16.02
C GLN A 270 -19.99 -1.02 15.58
N LEU A 271 -20.09 0.26 15.96
CA LEU A 271 -21.22 1.12 15.59
C LEU A 271 -21.35 1.30 14.08
N ALA A 272 -20.25 1.54 13.36
CA ALA A 272 -20.26 1.69 11.90
C ALA A 272 -20.70 0.40 11.19
N PHE A 273 -20.33 -0.77 11.73
CA PHE A 273 -20.77 -2.06 11.20
C PHE A 273 -22.25 -2.33 11.49
N GLU A 274 -22.73 -2.06 12.70
CA GLU A 274 -24.12 -2.25 13.11
C GLU A 274 -25.09 -1.36 12.31
N GLN A 275 -24.71 -0.10 12.03
CA GLN A 275 -25.53 0.83 11.23
C GLN A 275 -25.84 0.33 9.81
N LEU A 276 -25.00 -0.53 9.24
CA LEU A 276 -25.19 -1.08 7.90
C LEU A 276 -25.85 -2.47 7.91
N GLN A 277 -26.25 -2.99 9.07
CA GLN A 277 -26.99 -4.25 9.21
C GLN A 277 -28.51 -4.06 9.30
N SER A 278 -28.97 -2.87 9.68
CA SER A 278 -30.40 -2.50 9.75
C SER A 278 -30.99 -2.17 8.39
#